data_AF-A0A368GTN3-F1
#
_entry.id   AF-A0A368GTN3-F1
#
_cell.length_a   1.000
_cell.length_b   1.000
_cell.length_c   1.000
_cell.angle_alpha   90.00
_cell.angle_beta   90.00
_cell.angle_gamma   90.00
#
_symmetry.space_group_name_H-M   'P 1'
#
loop_
_entity.id
_entity.type
_entity.pdbx_description
1 polymer ?
#
loop_
_entity_poly.entity_id
_entity_poly.type
_entity_poly.pdbx_seq_one_letter_code
_entity_poly.pdbx_strand_id
1 'polypeptide(L)'
;MKIFLHFSNFYLFRLLEHEPNLFKLVWSASATRSTSIKQAFGIADNESPLENESFMKLSPTIQAFFYQLVISMQLDEDMVRSACEQLGARHVDFIARGFNSNFWDIFLVCMAEAIDATLSSYIADEAKRAEMILAWQRVFNMIVHHMRTGYNERRKEKLKQSGKMELNY
;
A
#
# COMPACT_ATOMS: atom_id res chain seq x y z
N MET A 1 9.27 -13.42 -17.79
CA MET A 1 9.67 -12.65 -16.59
C MET A 1 10.48 -11.39 -16.92
N LYS A 2 11.61 -11.45 -17.64
CA LYS A 2 12.45 -10.27 -17.98
C LYS A 2 11.73 -9.11 -18.71
N ILE A 3 10.74 -9.40 -19.57
CA ILE A 3 9.95 -8.37 -20.27
C ILE A 3 9.08 -7.56 -19.29
N PHE A 4 8.54 -8.20 -18.25
CA PHE A 4 7.71 -7.55 -17.23
C PHE A 4 8.54 -6.62 -16.31
N LEU A 5 9.84 -6.90 -16.15
CA LEU A 5 10.77 -6.11 -15.33
C LEU A 5 11.22 -4.81 -15.99
N HIS A 6 11.50 -4.87 -17.30
CA HIS A 6 11.79 -3.65 -18.06
C HIS A 6 10.55 -2.76 -18.19
N PHE A 7 9.37 -3.41 -18.26
CA PHE A 7 8.07 -2.76 -18.20
C PHE A 7 7.93 -2.02 -16.85
N SER A 8 7.96 -2.72 -15.71
CA SER A 8 7.63 -2.14 -14.39
C SER A 8 8.49 -0.93 -14.00
N ASN A 9 9.81 -0.96 -14.28
CA ASN A 9 10.70 0.17 -13.97
C ASN A 9 10.38 1.40 -14.81
N PHE A 10 10.25 1.23 -16.13
CA PHE A 10 9.94 2.33 -17.03
C PHE A 10 8.57 2.95 -16.70
N TYR A 11 7.58 2.13 -16.37
CA TYR A 11 6.23 2.62 -16.11
C TYR A 11 6.07 3.26 -14.73
N LEU A 12 6.85 2.89 -13.71
CA LEU A 12 6.81 3.62 -12.42
C LEU A 12 7.30 5.05 -12.60
N PHE A 13 8.44 5.20 -13.30
CA PHE A 13 9.00 6.51 -13.59
C PHE A 13 8.06 7.35 -14.44
N ARG A 14 7.44 6.78 -15.48
CA ARG A 14 6.44 7.50 -16.29
C ARG A 14 5.23 7.94 -15.47
N LEU A 15 4.72 7.06 -14.61
CA LEU A 15 3.56 7.38 -13.80
C LEU A 15 3.86 8.52 -12.81
N LEU A 16 5.06 8.52 -12.22
CA LEU A 16 5.51 9.56 -11.30
C LEU A 16 6.05 10.83 -12.00
N GLU A 17 6.42 10.75 -13.28
CA GLU A 17 6.73 11.91 -14.12
C GLU A 17 5.44 12.73 -14.36
N HIS A 18 4.33 12.05 -14.62
CA HIS A 18 3.03 12.67 -14.83
C HIS A 18 2.31 13.04 -13.53
N GLU A 19 2.47 12.25 -12.46
CA GLU A 19 1.91 12.55 -11.15
C GLU A 19 2.96 12.35 -10.03
N PRO A 20 3.82 13.36 -9.77
CA PRO A 20 4.87 13.27 -8.75
C PRO A 20 4.34 13.10 -7.32
N ASN A 21 3.10 13.51 -7.08
CA ASN A 21 2.45 13.42 -5.77
C ASN A 21 1.51 12.22 -5.66
N LEU A 22 1.61 11.20 -6.53
CA LEU A 22 0.71 10.05 -6.55
C LEU A 22 0.47 9.47 -5.15
N PHE A 23 1.54 9.12 -4.44
CA PHE A 23 1.44 8.51 -3.12
C PHE A 23 0.86 9.48 -2.07
N LYS A 24 1.07 10.78 -2.23
CA LYS A 24 0.48 11.81 -1.37
C LYS A 24 -1.03 11.87 -1.58
N LEU A 25 -1.46 11.88 -2.84
CA LEU A 25 -2.88 11.91 -3.24
C LEU A 25 -3.59 10.66 -2.76
N VAL A 26 -3.05 9.47 -3.04
CA VAL A 26 -3.65 8.19 -2.63
C VAL A 26 -3.72 8.06 -1.11
N TRP A 27 -2.66 8.45 -0.41
CA TRP A 27 -2.62 8.38 1.05
C TRP A 27 -3.67 9.28 1.70
N SER A 28 -3.77 10.53 1.25
CA SER A 28 -4.81 11.43 1.72
C SER A 28 -6.21 10.95 1.35
N ALA A 29 -6.41 10.49 0.11
CA ALA A 29 -7.72 10.03 -0.36
C ALA A 29 -8.22 8.83 0.47
N SER A 30 -7.32 7.94 0.90
CA SER A 30 -7.64 6.80 1.75
C SER A 30 -8.25 7.25 3.08
N ALA A 31 -7.65 8.23 3.75
CA ALA A 31 -8.19 8.78 4.99
C ALA A 31 -9.44 9.63 4.78
N THR A 32 -9.54 10.38 3.66
CA THR A 32 -10.76 11.13 3.33
C THR A 32 -11.96 10.19 3.14
N ARG A 33 -11.73 8.99 2.59
CA ARG A 33 -12.77 7.99 2.32
C ARG A 33 -13.19 7.19 3.57
N SER A 34 -12.48 7.32 4.68
CA SER A 34 -12.68 6.45 5.84
C SER A 34 -12.42 7.18 7.16
N THR A 35 -13.50 7.38 7.91
CA THR A 35 -13.44 7.91 9.28
C THR A 35 -12.63 7.00 10.22
N SER A 36 -12.68 5.68 10.03
CA SER A 36 -11.89 4.74 10.84
C SER A 36 -10.38 4.84 10.54
N ILE A 37 -9.99 5.14 9.30
CA ILE A 37 -8.59 5.49 9.00
C ILE A 37 -8.22 6.79 9.71
N LYS A 38 -9.05 7.85 9.61
CA LYS A 38 -8.77 9.11 10.33
C LYS A 38 -8.54 8.87 11.82
N GLN A 39 -9.46 8.16 12.47
CA GLN A 39 -9.39 7.84 13.89
C GLN A 39 -8.13 7.04 14.25
N ALA A 40 -7.76 6.04 13.45
CA ALA A 40 -6.56 5.23 13.70
C ALA A 40 -5.25 6.03 13.66
N PHE A 41 -5.25 7.12 12.90
CA PHE A 41 -4.13 8.05 12.78
C PHE A 41 -4.28 9.31 13.64
N GLY A 42 -5.35 9.43 14.43
CA GLY A 42 -5.58 10.58 15.31
C GLY A 42 -5.95 11.87 14.57
N ILE A 43 -6.51 11.76 13.36
CA ILE A 43 -7.05 12.89 12.59
C ILE A 43 -8.49 13.14 13.05
N ALA A 44 -8.84 14.39 13.34
CA ALA A 44 -10.21 14.74 13.72
C ALA A 44 -11.18 14.60 12.53
N ASP A 45 -12.47 14.36 12.80
CA ASP A 45 -13.45 14.10 11.72
C ASP A 45 -13.55 15.27 10.72
N ASN A 46 -13.47 16.51 11.22
CA ASN A 46 -13.49 17.75 10.44
C ASN A 46 -12.11 18.20 9.93
N GLU A 47 -11.03 17.52 10.34
CA GLU A 47 -9.67 17.82 9.89
C GLU A 47 -9.40 17.18 8.52
N SER A 48 -8.76 17.95 7.64
CA SER A 48 -8.29 17.44 6.35
C SER A 48 -7.05 16.56 6.56
N PRO A 49 -7.00 15.33 6.02
CA PRO A 49 -5.79 14.50 6.11
C PRO A 49 -4.55 15.18 5.50
N LEU A 50 -4.72 16.06 4.52
CA LEU A 50 -3.61 16.82 3.92
C LEU A 50 -2.97 17.83 4.88
N GLU A 51 -3.72 18.32 5.85
CA GLU A 51 -3.27 19.31 6.83
C GLU A 51 -2.64 18.66 8.05
N ASN A 52 -2.88 17.36 8.26
CA ASN A 52 -2.27 16.60 9.36
C ASN A 52 -0.82 16.22 9.02
N GLU A 53 0.14 16.99 9.54
CA GLU A 53 1.57 16.76 9.28
C GLU A 53 2.04 15.36 9.68
N SER A 54 1.56 14.84 10.80
CA SER A 54 2.00 13.54 11.33
C SER A 54 1.59 12.40 10.39
N PHE A 55 0.38 12.50 9.84
CA PHE A 55 -0.14 11.57 8.85
C PHE A 55 0.59 11.71 7.52
N MET A 56 0.80 12.94 7.04
CA MET A 56 1.42 13.18 5.74
C MET A 56 2.91 12.82 5.69
N LYS A 57 3.61 12.83 6.84
CA LYS A 57 5.00 12.34 6.96
C LYS A 57 5.15 10.85 6.58
N LEU A 58 4.07 10.07 6.56
CA LEU A 58 4.12 8.66 6.16
C LEU A 58 4.11 8.47 4.64
N SER A 59 3.59 9.44 3.87
CA SER A 59 3.49 9.30 2.41
C SER A 59 4.84 9.06 1.72
N PRO A 60 5.92 9.79 2.04
CA PRO A 60 7.26 9.49 1.50
C PRO A 60 7.78 8.10 1.89
N THR A 61 7.42 7.60 3.08
CA THR A 61 7.82 6.25 3.53
C THR A 61 7.11 5.16 2.71
N ILE A 62 5.82 5.37 2.42
CA ILE A 62 5.04 4.49 1.54
C ILE A 62 5.67 4.49 0.14
N GLN A 63 5.92 5.68 -0.43
CA GLN A 63 6.57 5.81 -1.73
C GLN A 63 7.93 5.10 -1.76
N ALA A 64 8.79 5.33 -0.77
CA ALA A 64 10.10 4.69 -0.68
C ALA A 64 10.00 3.16 -0.67
N PHE A 65 9.00 2.60 0.01
CA PHE A 65 8.75 1.16 0.00
C PHE A 65 8.41 0.66 -1.41
N PHE A 66 7.50 1.32 -2.14
CA PHE A 66 7.18 0.96 -3.52
C PHE A 66 8.39 1.08 -4.46
N TYR A 67 9.21 2.12 -4.29
CA TYR A 67 10.47 2.25 -5.02
C TYR A 67 11.42 1.09 -4.74
N GLN A 68 11.56 0.68 -3.48
CA GLN A 68 12.39 -0.45 -3.11
C GLN A 68 11.91 -1.74 -3.80
N LEU A 69 10.60 -2.01 -3.80
CA LEU A 69 10.04 -3.21 -4.43
C LEU A 69 10.19 -3.22 -5.96
N VAL A 70 9.86 -2.10 -6.61
CA VAL A 70 9.84 -2.04 -8.08
C VAL A 70 11.24 -1.85 -8.63
N ILE A 71 12.01 -0.89 -8.11
CA ILE A 71 13.30 -0.52 -8.69
C ILE A 71 14.44 -1.37 -8.12
N SER A 72 14.57 -1.43 -6.79
CA SER A 72 15.72 -2.08 -6.15
C SER A 72 15.62 -3.60 -6.19
N MET A 73 14.45 -4.14 -5.88
CA MET A 73 14.19 -5.59 -5.91
C MET A 73 13.76 -6.07 -7.29
N GLN A 74 13.47 -5.17 -8.23
CA GLN A 74 13.02 -5.51 -9.58
C GLN A 74 11.88 -6.53 -9.55
N LEU A 75 10.92 -6.35 -8.64
CA LEU A 75 9.81 -7.28 -8.47
C LEU A 75 10.22 -8.77 -8.37
N ASP A 76 11.42 -9.06 -7.85
CA ASP A 76 11.83 -10.43 -7.55
C ASP A 76 10.88 -11.04 -6.53
N GLU A 77 10.32 -12.20 -6.87
CA GLU A 77 9.19 -12.79 -6.16
C GLU A 77 9.52 -13.07 -4.69
N ASP A 78 10.70 -13.66 -4.42
CA ASP A 78 11.10 -14.03 -3.07
C ASP A 78 11.45 -12.81 -2.22
N MET A 79 12.17 -11.84 -2.81
CA MET A 79 12.52 -10.59 -2.11
C MET A 79 11.27 -9.75 -1.80
N VAL A 80 10.38 -9.57 -2.78
CA VAL A 80 9.13 -8.81 -2.59
C VAL A 80 8.23 -9.48 -1.58
N ARG A 81 8.03 -10.80 -1.68
CA ARG A 81 7.23 -11.56 -0.71
C ARG A 81 7.74 -11.32 0.70
N SER A 82 9.04 -11.53 0.94
CA SER A 82 9.64 -11.36 2.25
C SER A 82 9.49 -9.93 2.79
N ALA A 83 9.75 -8.92 1.96
CA ALA A 83 9.63 -7.52 2.37
C ALA A 83 8.18 -7.13 2.71
N CYS A 84 7.22 -7.56 1.90
CA CYS A 84 5.79 -7.31 2.11
C CYS A 84 5.27 -8.03 3.35
N GLU A 85 5.63 -9.30 3.58
CA GLU A 85 5.25 -10.05 4.78
C GLU A 85 5.82 -9.40 6.05
N GLN A 86 7.08 -8.98 6.04
CA GLN A 86 7.69 -8.25 7.15
C GLN A 86 6.99 -6.92 7.43
N LEU A 87 6.64 -6.16 6.38
CA LEU A 87 5.86 -4.93 6.55
C LEU A 87 4.46 -5.23 7.10
N GLY A 88 3.77 -6.23 6.58
CA GLY A 88 2.46 -6.68 7.06
C GLY A 88 2.48 -7.10 8.53
N ALA A 89 3.47 -7.89 8.94
CA ALA A 89 3.65 -8.33 10.32
C ALA A 89 3.79 -7.14 11.30
N ARG A 90 4.52 -6.09 10.91
CA ARG A 90 4.65 -4.86 11.72
C ARG A 90 3.32 -4.13 11.93
N HIS A 91 2.35 -4.28 11.02
CA HIS A 91 1.05 -3.63 11.17
C HIS A 91 0.22 -4.20 12.33
N VAL A 92 0.53 -5.41 12.82
CA VAL A 92 -0.11 -5.99 14.01
C VAL A 92 0.11 -5.12 15.25
N ASP A 93 1.21 -4.38 15.32
CA ASP A 93 1.52 -3.50 16.45
C ASP A 93 0.59 -2.28 16.53
N PHE A 94 -0.13 -1.97 15.45
CA PHE A 94 -1.06 -0.83 15.38
C PHE A 94 -2.52 -1.21 15.61
N ILE A 95 -2.84 -2.49 15.86
CA ILE A 95 -4.23 -2.93 16.13
C ILE A 95 -4.82 -2.20 17.33
N ALA A 96 -4.03 -2.02 18.40
CA ALA A 96 -4.47 -1.30 19.60
C ALA A 96 -4.78 0.19 19.33
N ARG A 97 -4.26 0.75 18.24
CA ARG A 97 -4.55 2.11 17.76
C ARG A 97 -5.69 2.14 16.74
N GLY A 98 -6.41 1.03 16.54
CA GLY A 98 -7.54 0.95 15.61
C GLY A 98 -7.19 0.52 14.19
N PHE A 99 -5.95 0.07 13.92
CA PHE A 99 -5.61 -0.46 12.59
C PHE A 99 -6.48 -1.68 12.22
N ASN A 100 -6.99 -1.68 11.00
CA ASN A 100 -7.73 -2.79 10.41
C ASN A 100 -7.12 -3.13 9.03
N SER A 101 -6.91 -4.41 8.74
CA SER A 101 -6.36 -4.85 7.44
C SER A 101 -7.20 -4.42 6.23
N ASN A 102 -8.50 -4.15 6.41
CA ASN A 102 -9.36 -3.64 5.35
C ASN A 102 -8.99 -2.22 4.91
N PHE A 103 -8.16 -1.49 5.67
CA PHE A 103 -7.59 -0.21 5.24
C PHE A 103 -6.75 -0.38 3.97
N TRP A 104 -6.16 -1.55 3.75
CA TRP A 104 -5.44 -1.83 2.50
C TRP A 104 -6.37 -1.91 1.30
N ASP A 105 -7.61 -2.38 1.44
CA ASP A 105 -8.57 -2.39 0.32
C ASP A 105 -8.94 -0.97 -0.08
N ILE A 106 -9.17 -0.10 0.91
CA ILE A 106 -9.45 1.33 0.68
C ILE A 106 -8.27 1.98 -0.05
N PHE A 107 -7.04 1.72 0.42
CA PHE A 107 -5.82 2.20 -0.23
C PHE A 107 -5.70 1.69 -1.67
N LEU A 108 -5.99 0.41 -1.93
CA LEU A 108 -5.96 -0.18 -3.28
C LEU A 108 -6.95 0.48 -4.23
N VAL A 109 -8.17 0.76 -3.76
CA VAL A 109 -9.17 1.47 -4.58
C VAL A 109 -8.68 2.88 -4.92
N CYS A 110 -8.20 3.64 -3.93
CA CYS A 110 -7.65 4.98 -4.18
C CYS A 110 -6.43 4.95 -5.11
N MET A 111 -5.57 3.94 -5.00
CA MET A 111 -4.43 3.75 -5.89
C MET A 111 -4.89 3.46 -7.33
N ALA A 112 -5.87 2.57 -7.51
CA ALA A 112 -6.39 2.24 -8.83
C ALA A 112 -7.00 3.46 -9.54
N GLU A 113 -7.80 4.26 -8.82
CA GLU A 113 -8.38 5.50 -9.34
C GLU A 113 -7.31 6.53 -9.71
N ALA A 114 -6.30 6.72 -8.86
CA ALA A 114 -5.22 7.67 -9.13
C ALA A 114 -4.39 7.26 -10.36
N ILE A 115 -4.14 5.97 -10.52
CA ILE A 115 -3.43 5.42 -11.69
C ILE A 115 -4.27 5.59 -12.95
N ASP A 116 -5.56 5.25 -12.91
CA ASP A 116 -6.46 5.42 -14.06
C ASP A 116 -6.53 6.87 -14.51
N ALA A 117 -6.72 7.81 -13.56
CA ALA A 117 -6.72 9.24 -13.85
C ALA A 117 -5.38 9.70 -14.45
N THR A 118 -4.26 9.26 -13.86
CA THR A 118 -2.91 9.61 -14.33
C THR A 118 -2.69 9.10 -15.75
N LEU A 119 -2.94 7.82 -16.01
CA LEU A 119 -2.72 7.21 -17.33
C LEU A 119 -3.66 7.78 -18.39
N SER A 120 -4.91 8.08 -18.03
CA SER A 120 -5.89 8.73 -18.92
C SER A 120 -5.47 10.13 -19.34
N SER A 121 -4.64 10.83 -18.55
CA SER A 121 -4.17 12.18 -18.88
C SER A 121 -3.16 12.24 -20.03
N TYR A 122 -2.45 11.14 -20.33
CA TYR A 122 -1.37 11.14 -21.32
C TYR A 122 -1.33 9.93 -22.27
N ILE A 123 -2.14 8.89 -22.04
CA ILE A 123 -2.25 7.71 -22.92
C ILE A 123 -3.58 7.75 -23.65
N ALA A 124 -3.56 8.21 -24.90
CA ALA A 124 -4.74 8.25 -25.78
C ALA A 124 -5.20 6.84 -26.22
N ASP A 125 -4.26 5.91 -26.44
CA ASP A 125 -4.56 4.53 -26.81
C ASP A 125 -5.23 3.78 -25.65
N GLU A 126 -6.52 3.48 -25.81
CA GLU A 126 -7.33 2.85 -24.76
C GLU A 126 -6.90 1.43 -24.43
N ALA A 127 -6.50 0.64 -25.43
CA ALA A 127 -6.08 -0.74 -25.23
C ALA A 127 -4.78 -0.79 -24.44
N LYS A 128 -3.80 0.07 -24.81
CA LYS A 128 -2.55 0.21 -24.08
C LYS A 128 -2.76 0.74 -22.67
N ARG A 129 -3.66 1.71 -22.49
CA ARG A 129 -4.02 2.25 -21.18
C ARG A 129 -4.61 1.15 -20.28
N ALA A 130 -5.55 0.38 -20.79
CA ALA A 130 -6.16 -0.73 -20.07
C ALA A 130 -5.14 -1.82 -19.67
N GLU A 131 -4.22 -2.19 -20.57
CA GLU A 131 -3.14 -3.12 -20.26
C GLU A 131 -2.25 -2.61 -19.12
N MET A 132 -1.88 -1.34 -19.15
CA MET A 132 -1.07 -0.73 -18.10
C MET A 132 -1.78 -0.66 -16.75
N ILE A 133 -3.06 -0.31 -16.72
CA ILE A 133 -3.87 -0.31 -15.50
C ILE A 133 -3.91 -1.73 -14.90
N LEU A 134 -4.17 -2.74 -15.72
CA LEU A 134 -4.20 -4.14 -15.27
C LEU A 134 -2.84 -4.61 -14.75
N ALA A 135 -1.75 -4.25 -15.41
CA ALA A 135 -0.40 -4.56 -14.95
C ALA A 135 -0.12 -3.96 -13.57
N TRP A 136 -0.48 -2.71 -13.37
CA TRP A 136 -0.34 -2.03 -12.08
C TRP A 136 -1.19 -2.66 -10.99
N GLN A 137 -2.48 -2.91 -11.27
CA GLN A 137 -3.38 -3.57 -10.31
C GLN A 137 -2.82 -4.93 -9.85
N ARG A 138 -2.22 -5.71 -10.75
CA ARG A 138 -1.56 -6.98 -10.37
C ARG A 138 -0.42 -6.76 -9.37
N VAL A 139 0.43 -5.76 -9.60
CA VAL A 139 1.54 -5.43 -8.68
C VAL A 139 1.02 -5.04 -7.30
N PHE A 140 0.07 -4.12 -7.21
CA PHE A 140 -0.46 -3.68 -5.91
C PHE A 140 -1.22 -4.79 -5.18
N ASN A 141 -2.00 -5.60 -5.90
CA ASN A 141 -2.71 -6.74 -5.32
C ASN A 141 -1.74 -7.79 -4.78
N MET A 142 -0.64 -8.08 -5.50
CA MET A 142 0.41 -8.98 -5.02
C MET A 142 1.06 -8.45 -3.73
N ILE A 143 1.38 -7.16 -3.68
CA ILE A 143 1.98 -6.51 -2.50
C ILE A 143 1.05 -6.65 -1.29
N VAL A 144 -0.22 -6.25 -1.42
CA VAL A 144 -1.19 -6.32 -0.32
C VAL A 144 -1.49 -7.77 0.06
N HIS A 145 -1.49 -8.71 -0.88
CA HIS A 145 -1.63 -10.13 -0.59
C HIS A 145 -0.53 -10.61 0.36
N HIS A 146 0.75 -10.35 0.04
CA HIS A 146 1.86 -10.73 0.91
C HIS A 146 1.86 -9.99 2.25
N MET A 147 1.48 -8.71 2.27
CA MET A 147 1.28 -7.98 3.54
C MET A 147 0.20 -8.63 4.41
N ARG A 148 -0.92 -9.07 3.83
CA ARG A 148 -1.97 -9.80 4.55
C ARG A 148 -1.47 -11.12 5.09
N THR A 149 -0.64 -11.85 4.34
CA THR A 149 -0.02 -13.11 4.80
C THR A 149 0.79 -12.87 6.07
N GLY A 150 1.79 -11.98 6.04
CA GLY A 150 2.64 -11.70 7.21
C GLY A 150 1.87 -11.12 8.40
N TYR A 151 0.86 -10.28 8.16
CA TYR A 151 -0.03 -9.77 9.21
C TYR A 151 -0.81 -10.89 9.89
N ASN A 152 -1.43 -11.78 9.10
CA ASN A 152 -2.24 -12.87 9.64
C ASN A 152 -1.40 -13.88 10.41
N GLU A 153 -0.19 -14.19 9.94
CA GLU A 153 0.75 -15.07 10.63
C GLU A 153 1.16 -14.47 11.98
N ARG A 154 1.66 -13.24 12.00
CA ARG A 154 2.06 -12.57 13.24
C ARG A 154 0.90 -12.39 14.22
N ARG A 155 -0.31 -12.11 13.73
CA ARG A 155 -1.51 -12.01 14.57
C ARG A 155 -1.85 -13.35 15.21
N LYS A 156 -1.79 -14.46 14.46
CA LYS A 156 -2.00 -15.82 14.99
C LYS A 156 -0.94 -16.18 16.05
N GLU A 157 0.32 -15.81 15.83
CA GLU A 157 1.40 -16.03 16.80
C GLU A 157 1.15 -15.32 18.13
N LYS A 158 0.79 -14.03 18.09
CA LYS A 158 0.48 -13.25 19.30
C LYS A 158 -0.70 -13.84 20.08
N LEU A 159 -1.75 -14.28 19.39
CA LEU A 159 -2.91 -14.92 20.01
C LEU A 159 -2.56 -16.26 20.69
N LYS A 160 -1.68 -17.06 20.06
CA LYS A 160 -1.18 -18.31 20.66
C LYS A 160 -0.32 -18.05 21.89
N GLN A 161 0.47 -16.98 21.91
CA GLN A 161 1.29 -16.59 23.05
C GLN A 161 0.45 -16.05 24.21
N SER A 162 -0.57 -15.23 23.93
CA SER A 162 -1.48 -14.73 24.98
C SER A 162 -2.32 -15.85 25.59
N GLY A 163 -2.79 -16.81 24.78
CA GLY A 163 -3.54 -17.97 25.28
C GLY A 163 -2.69 -19.02 26.03
N LYS A 164 -1.36 -19.00 25.89
CA LYS A 164 -0.44 -19.87 26.66
C LYS A 164 -0.01 -19.28 27.99
N MET A 165 -0.23 -17.98 28.25
CA MET A 165 0.08 -17.36 29.55
C MET A 165 -0.94 -17.69 30.64
N GLU A 166 -2.13 -18.19 30.30
CA GLU A 166 -3.18 -18.57 31.28
C GLU A 166 -3.05 -20.02 31.80
N LEU A 167 -2.01 -20.76 31.39
CA LEU A 167 -1.77 -22.14 31.82
C LEU A 167 -0.36 -22.31 32.42
N ASN A 168 0.01 -21.43 33.36
CA ASN A 168 1.05 -21.75 34.33
C ASN A 168 0.40 -21.81 35.71
N TYR A 169 0.46 -23.02 36.27
CA TYR A 169 -0.06 -23.49 37.56
C TYR A 169 0.32 -22.58 38.74
#